data_AF-A0A183BXE7-F1
#
_entry.id   AF-A0A183BXE7-F1
#
_cell.length_a   1.000
_cell.length_b   1.000
_cell.length_c   1.000
_cell.angle_alpha   90.00
_cell.angle_beta   90.00
_cell.angle_gamma   90.00
#
_symmetry.space_group_name_H-M   'P 1'
#
loop_
_entity.id
_entity.type
_entity.pdbx_description
1 polymer ?
#
loop_
_entity_poly.entity_id
_entity_poly.type
_entity_poly.pdbx_seq_one_letter_code
_entity_poly.pdbx_strand_id
1 'polypeptide(L)'
;MKLAFFVTIWPLAIFFACLSPVSDATISEPFAQFLRNSFGAEEEKKIARRDLGTDGSFGGGKQRTKANKRPVIFVHGLTSLASDVSGIRRLFREKGGYKDGELYATTNGGGLKTVLRDSMKCDHVKKTFLLEASLSNQPAAMIRRRSMNLQ
;
A
#
# COMPACT_ATOMS: atom_id res chain seq x y z
N MET A 1 18.36 52.58 -19.76
CA MET A 1 18.41 51.29 -20.49
C MET A 1 18.27 50.15 -19.50
N LYS A 2 17.05 49.98 -18.99
CA LYS A 2 16.60 48.92 -18.07
C LYS A 2 15.36 48.39 -18.75
N LEU A 3 15.37 47.17 -19.29
CA LEU A 3 14.16 46.33 -19.50
C LEU A 3 14.40 45.03 -20.31
N ALA A 4 15.62 44.66 -20.71
CA ALA A 4 15.81 43.52 -21.60
C ALA A 4 16.26 42.20 -20.94
N PHE A 5 16.59 42.19 -19.64
CA PHE A 5 17.18 41.01 -18.99
C PHE A 5 16.21 40.14 -18.16
N PHE A 6 14.97 40.59 -17.95
CA PHE A 6 14.03 39.89 -17.06
C PHE A 6 13.07 38.90 -17.76
N VAL A 7 13.06 38.85 -19.10
CA VAL A 7 11.98 38.16 -19.85
C VAL A 7 12.35 36.75 -20.32
N THR A 8 13.63 36.34 -20.26
CA THR A 8 14.06 35.05 -20.83
C THR A 8 14.39 33.95 -19.82
N ILE A 9 14.49 34.27 -18.53
CA ILE A 9 14.91 33.31 -17.49
C ILE A 9 13.69 32.70 -16.75
N TRP A 10 12.53 33.35 -16.81
CA TRP A 10 11.30 32.89 -16.12
C TRP A 10 10.47 31.79 -16.79
N PRO A 11 10.53 31.47 -18.10
CA PRO A 11 9.72 30.38 -18.64
C PRO A 11 10.36 28.99 -18.45
N LEU A 12 11.66 28.91 -18.17
CA LEU A 12 12.36 27.63 -17.97
C LEU A 12 12.19 27.04 -16.55
N ALA A 13 11.97 27.88 -15.55
CA ALA A 13 11.77 27.43 -14.16
C ALA A 13 10.35 26.87 -13.89
N ILE A 14 9.35 27.29 -14.67
CA ILE A 14 7.96 26.86 -14.52
C ILE A 14 7.71 25.50 -15.18
N PHE A 15 8.52 25.12 -16.18
CA PHE A 15 8.41 23.80 -16.83
C PHE A 15 8.99 22.66 -15.98
N PHE A 16 9.91 22.95 -15.06
CA PHE A 16 10.59 21.93 -14.25
C PHE A 16 9.93 21.66 -12.88
N ALA A 17 8.94 22.45 -12.47
CA ALA A 17 8.40 22.44 -11.11
C ALA A 17 7.06 21.71 -10.91
N CYS A 18 6.48 21.08 -11.95
CA CYS A 18 5.12 20.51 -11.85
C CYS A 18 4.92 19.07 -12.36
N LEU A 19 6.00 18.32 -12.60
CA LEU A 19 5.91 16.86 -12.87
C LEU A 19 6.61 16.05 -11.79
N SER A 20 6.32 16.32 -10.52
CA SER A 20 6.36 15.21 -9.56
C SER A 20 5.08 14.41 -9.81
N PRO A 21 5.14 13.16 -10.30
CA PRO A 21 3.98 12.30 -10.18
C PRO A 21 3.67 12.26 -8.69
N VAL A 22 2.49 12.76 -8.30
CA VAL A 22 1.85 12.31 -7.06
C VAL A 22 1.75 10.80 -7.25
N SER A 23 2.74 10.07 -6.73
CA SER A 23 2.58 8.65 -6.57
C SER A 23 1.54 8.54 -5.47
N ASP A 24 0.31 8.26 -5.89
CA ASP A 24 -0.72 7.82 -4.97
C ASP A 24 -0.23 6.46 -4.47
N ALA A 25 0.56 6.52 -3.40
CA ALA A 25 1.24 5.37 -2.87
C ALA A 25 0.18 4.52 -2.19
N THR A 26 -0.34 3.55 -2.94
CA THR A 26 -1.29 2.53 -2.49
C THR A 26 -0.76 1.69 -1.33
N ILE A 27 0.54 1.74 -1.07
CA ILE A 27 1.17 1.32 0.17
C ILE A 27 2.29 2.31 0.49
N SER A 28 2.65 2.46 1.75
CA SER A 28 3.70 3.42 2.12
C SER A 28 5.04 3.08 1.50
N GLU A 29 5.83 4.11 1.16
CA GLU A 29 7.14 3.91 0.53
C GLU A 29 8.12 3.06 1.36
N PRO A 30 8.21 3.19 2.70
CA PRO A 30 9.04 2.30 3.50
C PRO A 30 8.62 0.83 3.39
N PHE A 31 7.32 0.55 3.29
CA PHE A 31 6.82 -0.81 3.14
C PHE A 31 7.07 -1.34 1.72
N ALA A 32 6.84 -0.52 0.71
CA ALA A 32 7.18 -0.83 -0.67
C ALA A 32 8.68 -1.15 -0.81
N GLN A 33 9.56 -0.34 -0.23
CA GLN A 33 11.00 -0.58 -0.26
C GLN A 33 11.37 -1.90 0.42
N PHE A 34 10.76 -2.22 1.57
CA PHE A 34 10.94 -3.52 2.21
C PHE A 34 10.52 -4.67 1.28
N LEU A 35 9.35 -4.59 0.65
CA LEU A 35 8.88 -5.63 -0.27
C LEU A 35 9.84 -5.82 -1.45
N ARG A 36 10.31 -4.74 -2.07
CA ARG A 36 11.28 -4.81 -3.18
C ARG A 36 12.59 -5.47 -2.74
N ASN A 37 13.09 -5.10 -1.58
CA ASN A 37 14.37 -5.60 -1.07
C ASN A 37 14.31 -7.06 -0.60
N SER A 38 13.16 -7.51 -0.09
CA SER A 38 13.02 -8.85 0.50
C SER A 38 12.39 -9.89 -0.43
N PHE A 39 11.50 -9.47 -1.33
CA PHE A 39 10.71 -10.35 -2.19
C PHE A 39 10.83 -10.02 -3.69
N GLY A 40 11.43 -8.87 -4.04
CA GLY A 40 11.61 -8.43 -5.41
C GLY A 40 10.54 -7.44 -5.89
N ALA A 41 10.85 -6.73 -6.97
CA ALA A 41 10.01 -5.66 -7.51
C ALA A 41 8.65 -6.15 -8.04
N GLU A 42 8.61 -7.33 -8.64
CA GLU A 42 7.35 -7.89 -9.17
C GLU A 42 6.36 -8.25 -8.06
N GLU A 43 6.84 -8.80 -6.94
CA GLU A 43 6.01 -9.11 -5.78
C GLU A 43 5.53 -7.84 -5.09
N GLU A 44 6.38 -6.82 -5.00
CA GLU A 44 5.96 -5.50 -4.53
C GLU A 44 4.87 -4.90 -5.41
N LYS A 45 5.03 -4.94 -6.74
CA LYS A 45 4.05 -4.41 -7.70
C LYS A 45 2.71 -5.14 -7.57
N LYS A 46 2.73 -6.47 -7.44
CA LYS A 46 1.55 -7.29 -7.18
C LYS A 46 0.84 -6.84 -5.93
N ILE A 47 1.56 -6.60 -4.83
CA ILE A 47 0.98 -6.12 -3.57
C ILE A 47 0.51 -4.68 -3.67
N ALA A 48 1.28 -3.76 -4.23
CA ALA A 48 0.92 -2.35 -4.26
C ALA A 48 -0.34 -2.11 -5.11
N ARG A 49 -0.49 -2.78 -6.27
CA ARG A 49 -1.61 -2.52 -7.21
C ARG A 49 -1.77 -1.05 -7.58
N ARG A 50 -0.66 -0.37 -7.85
CA ARG A 50 -0.68 1.04 -8.29
C ARG A 50 -1.45 1.24 -9.59
N ASP A 51 -1.66 0.19 -10.38
CA ASP A 51 -2.52 0.18 -11.58
C ASP A 51 -3.99 0.53 -11.28
N LEU A 52 -4.44 0.38 -10.04
CA LEU A 52 -5.80 0.70 -9.61
C LEU A 52 -5.92 2.03 -8.84
N GLY A 53 -4.84 2.81 -8.73
CA GLY A 53 -4.84 4.03 -7.91
C GLY A 53 -5.26 3.76 -6.46
N THR A 54 -6.05 4.66 -5.86
CA THR A 54 -6.51 4.57 -4.47
C THR A 54 -7.27 3.28 -4.12
N ASP A 55 -7.81 2.58 -5.12
CA ASP A 55 -8.54 1.32 -4.94
C ASP A 55 -7.61 0.09 -4.88
N GLY A 56 -6.32 0.27 -5.17
CA GLY A 56 -5.36 -0.81 -5.29
C GLY A 56 -5.09 -1.51 -3.98
N SER A 57 -4.60 -0.76 -2.99
CA SER A 57 -4.15 -1.28 -1.70
C SER A 57 -4.12 -0.19 -0.63
N PHE A 58 -3.87 -0.59 0.61
CA PHE A 58 -3.38 0.29 1.67
C PHE A 58 -2.48 -0.49 2.64
N GLY A 59 -1.57 0.21 3.32
CA GLY A 59 -0.80 -0.35 4.42
C GLY A 59 0.57 0.29 4.61
N GLY A 60 1.25 -0.08 5.69
CA GLY A 60 2.64 0.31 5.97
C GLY A 60 2.83 1.66 6.67
N GLY A 61 1.79 2.50 6.77
CA GLY A 61 1.79 3.75 7.55
C GLY A 61 2.80 4.84 7.11
N LYS A 62 2.67 6.06 7.65
CA LYS A 62 3.50 7.21 7.23
C LYS A 62 4.94 7.20 7.79
N GLN A 63 5.27 6.35 8.75
CA GLN A 63 6.61 6.21 9.30
C GLN A 63 6.85 4.78 9.83
N ARG A 64 8.10 4.47 10.21
CA ARG A 64 8.47 3.35 11.09
C ARG A 64 7.89 3.53 12.51
N THR A 65 6.61 3.85 12.62
CA THR A 65 5.91 3.84 13.89
C THR A 65 5.88 2.41 14.37
N LYS A 66 6.47 2.16 15.53
CA LYS A 66 6.42 0.86 16.18
C LYS A 66 4.96 0.39 16.26
N ALA A 67 4.66 -0.73 15.62
CA ALA A 67 3.37 -1.39 15.77
C ALA A 67 3.22 -1.84 17.23
N ASN A 68 2.10 -1.47 17.83
CA ASN A 68 1.74 -1.81 19.19
C ASN A 68 0.75 -3.00 19.23
N LYS A 69 0.07 -3.25 18.10
CA LYS A 69 -0.90 -4.32 17.87
C LYS A 69 -0.42 -5.24 16.77
N ARG A 70 -1.04 -6.42 16.69
CA ARG A 70 -0.82 -7.36 15.58
C ARG A 70 -1.37 -6.75 14.30
N PRO A 71 -0.67 -6.91 13.16
CA PRO A 71 -1.17 -6.43 11.88
C PRO A 71 -2.48 -7.15 11.53
N VAL A 72 -3.38 -6.44 10.87
CA VAL A 72 -4.65 -6.94 10.37
C VAL A 72 -4.63 -6.84 8.86
N ILE A 73 -4.89 -7.95 8.19
CA ILE A 73 -5.05 -8.03 6.75
C ILE A 73 -6.55 -8.13 6.46
N PHE A 74 -7.08 -7.17 5.72
CA PHE A 74 -8.46 -7.24 5.22
C PHE A 74 -8.46 -7.95 3.87
N VAL A 75 -9.28 -8.98 3.75
CA VAL A 75 -9.53 -9.71 2.51
C VAL A 75 -10.91 -9.35 2.03
N HIS A 76 -10.99 -8.78 0.83
CA HIS A 76 -12.25 -8.36 0.22
C HIS A 76 -12.81 -9.51 -0.66
N GLY A 77 -14.10 -9.43 -1.01
CA GLY A 77 -14.77 -10.40 -1.88
C GLY A 77 -14.46 -10.21 -3.37
N LEU A 78 -14.94 -11.12 -4.23
CA LEU A 78 -14.62 -11.14 -5.66
C LEU A 78 -14.96 -9.82 -6.40
N THR A 79 -16.11 -9.23 -6.10
CA THR A 79 -16.63 -8.03 -6.77
C THR A 79 -16.14 -6.72 -6.17
N SER A 80 -15.44 -6.77 -5.03
CA SER A 80 -14.99 -5.59 -4.29
C SER A 80 -13.50 -5.34 -4.51
N LEU A 81 -13.01 -4.23 -3.97
CA LEU A 81 -11.64 -3.76 -3.99
C LEU A 81 -11.14 -3.52 -2.57
N ALA A 82 -9.84 -3.26 -2.41
CA ALA A 82 -9.25 -2.92 -1.12
C ALA A 82 -9.87 -1.64 -0.52
N SER A 83 -10.29 -0.67 -1.33
CA SER A 83 -10.94 0.55 -0.84
C SER A 83 -12.31 0.31 -0.21
N ASP A 84 -13.03 -0.75 -0.61
CA ASP A 84 -14.38 -1.05 -0.10
C ASP A 84 -14.38 -1.46 1.38
N VAL A 85 -13.25 -1.94 1.91
CA VAL A 85 -13.12 -2.26 3.34
C VAL A 85 -12.75 -1.02 4.19
N SER A 86 -12.72 0.18 3.61
CA SER A 86 -12.35 1.42 4.31
C SER A 86 -13.24 1.73 5.51
N GLY A 87 -14.52 1.39 5.46
CA GLY A 87 -15.44 1.51 6.60
C GLY A 87 -15.03 0.61 7.77
N ILE A 88 -14.66 -0.65 7.49
CA ILE A 88 -14.16 -1.59 8.50
C ILE A 88 -12.81 -1.10 9.05
N ARG A 89 -11.90 -0.68 8.16
CA ARG A 89 -10.61 -0.08 8.53
C ARG A 89 -10.82 1.11 9.49
N ARG A 90 -11.82 1.95 9.23
CA ARG A 90 -12.18 3.09 10.10
C ARG A 90 -12.60 2.63 11.49
N LEU A 91 -13.42 1.58 11.60
CA LEU A 91 -13.81 1.01 12.90
C LEU A 91 -12.61 0.48 13.68
N PHE A 92 -11.65 -0.20 13.03
CA PHE A 92 -10.41 -0.64 13.68
C PHE A 92 -9.60 0.54 14.23
N ARG A 93 -9.56 1.68 13.53
CA ARG A 93 -8.92 2.89 14.04
C ARG A 93 -9.69 3.51 15.21
N GLU A 94 -10.97 3.82 14.99
CA GLU A 94 -11.79 4.62 15.91
C GLU A 94 -12.16 3.87 17.19
N LYS A 95 -12.46 2.56 17.08
CA LYS A 95 -12.89 1.73 18.20
C LYS A 95 -11.78 0.81 18.71
N GLY A 96 -10.93 0.34 17.79
CA GLY A 96 -9.86 -0.59 18.10
C GLY A 96 -8.53 0.08 18.46
N GLY A 97 -8.36 1.38 18.23
CA GLY A 97 -7.10 2.10 18.45
C GLY A 97 -5.94 1.61 17.56
N TYR A 98 -6.24 1.04 16.39
CA TYR A 98 -5.24 0.62 15.42
C TYR A 98 -4.67 1.80 14.66
N LYS A 99 -3.40 1.70 14.27
CA LYS A 99 -2.71 2.67 13.41
C LYS A 99 -2.70 2.18 11.96
N ASP A 100 -2.54 3.09 11.01
CA ASP A 100 -2.46 2.71 9.59
C ASP A 100 -1.25 1.82 9.24
N GLY A 101 -0.20 1.85 10.07
CA GLY A 101 0.92 0.90 9.98
C GLY A 101 0.60 -0.50 10.51
N GLU A 102 -0.63 -0.78 10.94
CA GLU A 102 -1.08 -2.07 11.47
C GLU A 102 -2.26 -2.63 10.66
N LEU A 103 -2.70 -1.92 9.62
CA LEU A 103 -3.90 -2.22 8.84
C LEU A 103 -3.52 -2.31 7.37
N TYR A 104 -3.80 -3.44 6.74
CA TYR A 104 -3.32 -3.75 5.39
C TYR A 104 -4.43 -4.35 4.54
N ALA A 105 -4.47 -4.00 3.26
CA ALA A 105 -5.28 -4.68 2.27
C ALA A 105 -4.66 -4.53 0.89
N THR A 106 -4.93 -5.47 0.01
CA THR A 106 -4.51 -5.42 -1.39
C THR A 106 -5.56 -6.05 -2.28
N THR A 107 -5.79 -5.45 -3.44
CA THR A 107 -6.84 -5.92 -4.35
C THR A 107 -6.37 -7.16 -5.11
N ASN A 108 -7.07 -8.29 -4.97
CA ASN A 108 -6.68 -9.56 -5.59
C ASN A 108 -7.02 -9.64 -7.10
N GLY A 109 -8.08 -8.99 -7.56
CA GLY A 109 -8.54 -8.96 -8.96
C GLY A 109 -8.81 -7.55 -9.49
N GLY A 110 -9.82 -7.40 -10.33
CA GLY A 110 -10.29 -6.08 -10.84
C GLY A 110 -11.64 -5.62 -10.26
N GLY A 111 -12.18 -6.34 -9.28
CA GLY A 111 -13.50 -6.08 -8.70
C GLY A 111 -14.62 -6.27 -9.73
N LEU A 112 -15.68 -5.47 -9.64
CA LEU A 112 -16.83 -5.55 -10.55
C LEU A 112 -16.44 -5.47 -12.04
N LYS A 113 -15.36 -4.73 -12.38
CA LYS A 113 -14.89 -4.59 -13.76
C LYS A 113 -14.43 -5.90 -14.39
N THR A 114 -14.00 -6.86 -13.58
CA THR A 114 -13.52 -8.17 -14.04
C THR A 114 -14.41 -9.32 -13.62
N VAL A 115 -15.53 -9.11 -12.92
CA VAL A 115 -16.35 -10.20 -12.32
C VAL A 115 -16.77 -11.30 -13.30
N LEU A 116 -17.07 -10.95 -14.55
CA LEU A 116 -17.47 -11.94 -15.58
C LEU A 116 -16.28 -12.77 -16.11
N ARG A 117 -15.05 -12.37 -15.79
CA ARG A 117 -13.77 -12.96 -16.24
C ARG A 117 -12.86 -13.38 -15.08
N ASP A 118 -13.17 -12.99 -13.86
CA ASP A 118 -12.43 -13.35 -12.65
C ASP A 118 -13.22 -14.37 -11.84
N SER A 119 -12.60 -15.52 -11.63
CA SER A 119 -12.91 -16.46 -10.56
C SER A 119 -11.81 -16.40 -9.49
N MET A 120 -12.01 -17.06 -8.36
CA MET A 120 -10.93 -17.25 -7.37
C MET A 120 -9.77 -18.05 -8.00
N LYS A 121 -8.72 -17.35 -8.45
CA LYS A 121 -7.49 -17.92 -9.00
C LYS A 121 -6.45 -18.18 -7.91
N CYS A 122 -5.56 -19.14 -8.14
CA CYS A 122 -4.44 -19.43 -7.25
C CYS A 122 -3.59 -18.20 -6.93
N ASP A 123 -3.42 -17.29 -7.89
CA ASP A 123 -2.62 -16.09 -7.70
C ASP A 123 -3.24 -15.10 -6.69
N HIS A 124 -4.57 -15.09 -6.56
CA HIS A 124 -5.26 -14.30 -5.53
C HIS A 124 -4.94 -14.82 -4.12
N VAL A 125 -4.93 -16.15 -3.96
CA VAL A 125 -4.62 -16.80 -2.70
C VAL A 125 -3.14 -16.61 -2.34
N LYS A 126 -2.23 -16.85 -3.30
CA LYS A 126 -0.78 -16.62 -3.13
C LYS A 126 -0.46 -15.20 -2.72
N LYS A 127 -1.18 -14.22 -3.29
CA LYS A 127 -0.99 -12.81 -2.95
C LYS A 127 -1.35 -12.49 -1.49
N THR A 128 -2.38 -13.13 -0.95
CA THR A 128 -2.74 -13.00 0.47
C THR A 128 -1.65 -13.58 1.36
N PHE A 129 -1.15 -14.78 1.03
CA PHE A 129 -0.03 -15.40 1.75
C PHE A 129 1.27 -14.61 1.65
N LEU A 130 1.55 -13.99 0.50
CA LEU A 130 2.69 -13.10 0.32
C LEU A 130 2.61 -11.89 1.25
N LEU A 131 1.42 -11.29 1.37
CA LEU A 131 1.23 -10.17 2.29
C LEU A 131 1.47 -10.62 3.75
N GLU A 132 0.92 -11.75 4.15
CA GLU A 132 1.19 -12.33 5.47
C GLU A 132 2.69 -12.60 5.71
N ALA A 133 3.35 -13.26 4.75
CA ALA A 133 4.79 -13.55 4.82
C ALA A 133 5.61 -12.25 4.91
N SER A 134 5.23 -11.21 4.19
CA SER A 134 5.90 -9.92 4.26
C SER A 134 5.82 -9.33 5.67
N LEU A 135 4.66 -9.39 6.30
CA LEU A 135 4.42 -8.88 7.66
C LEU A 135 5.15 -9.72 8.71
N SER A 136 5.24 -11.05 8.51
CA SER A 136 6.01 -11.93 9.39
C SER A 136 7.52 -11.65 9.31
N ASN A 137 8.03 -11.27 8.13
CA ASN A 137 9.45 -11.02 7.89
C ASN A 137 9.90 -9.58 8.15
N GLN A 138 8.97 -8.63 8.35
CA GLN A 138 9.35 -7.26 8.66
C GLN A 138 10.17 -7.16 9.95
N PRO A 139 11.17 -6.26 10.01
CA PRO A 139 11.99 -6.08 11.21
C PRO A 139 11.09 -5.75 12.41
N ALA A 140 11.39 -6.31 13.59
CA ALA A 140 10.56 -6.22 14.78
C ALA A 140 10.26 -4.79 15.28
N ALA A 141 11.05 -3.80 14.82
CA ALA A 141 10.77 -2.39 15.03
C ALA A 141 9.50 -1.90 14.27
N MET A 142 8.99 -2.68 13.32
CA MET A 142 7.87 -2.37 12.44
C MET A 142 6.62 -3.20 12.77
N ILE A 143 6.76 -4.41 13.33
CA ILE A 143 5.63 -5.31 13.69
C ILE A 143 5.84 -5.99 15.04
N ARG A 144 4.78 -6.06 15.87
CA ARG A 144 4.77 -6.82 17.13
C ARG A 144 4.52 -8.32 16.85
N ARG A 145 5.57 -9.15 16.94
CA ARG A 145 5.45 -10.63 16.90
C ARG A 145 5.09 -11.18 18.28
N ARG A 146 4.24 -12.21 18.34
CA ARG A 146 4.19 -13.11 19.50
C ARG A 146 5.27 -14.17 19.28
N SER A 147 6.11 -14.42 20.30
CA SER A 147 6.75 -15.72 20.40
C SER A 147 5.63 -16.75 20.54
N MET A 148 5.40 -17.56 19.51
CA MET A 148 4.59 -18.75 19.66
C MET A 148 5.44 -19.75 20.42
N ASN A 149 5.28 -19.78 21.76
CA ASN A 149 5.61 -20.99 22.50
C ASN A 149 4.60 -22.04 22.07
N LEU A 150 5.04 -22.94 21.18
CA LEU A 150 4.43 -24.25 21.06
C LEU A 150 4.82 -25.00 22.34
N GLN A 151 3.88 -25.06 23.29
CA GLN A 151 3.88 -26.09 24.33
C GLN A 151 3.18 -27.33 23.79
#